data_AF-A0A2N6BJK4-F1
#
_entry.id   AF-A0A2N6BJK4-F1
#
_cell.length_a   1.000
_cell.length_b   1.000
_cell.length_c   1.000
_cell.angle_alpha   90.00
_cell.angle_beta   90.00
_cell.angle_gamma   90.00
#
_symmetry.space_group_name_H-M   'P 1'
#
loop_
_entity.id
_entity.type
_entity.pdbx_description
1 polymer ?
#
loop_
_entity_poly.entity_id
_entity_poly.type
_entity_poly.pdbx_seq_one_letter_code
_entity_poly.pdbx_strand_id
1 'polypeptide(L)'
;MGSNRGAALLIVLAIVALLSVAVVQFQREARVERTYAANTLAALEAQGLVRSGAAAGVALIRAEDPDVLGRDGYWNSEVGHLIPVGENTVSLKIEDQYGKFPLGALIDKDGVPVLKMVDAYKRLLEGMELEDIDIEELTWALVDWIDDDSTDDQYEFNENFVVPNSPIEHLDELGRITGYDQLAPETLAAILSYLDTRAEAEVNVNTASVPMLMGLTPTLTIEEAEDLYAQLGEAPAEAEAAISGIIPISARAMKALFSSNRIRLILSADVRDVRREADCILEKDKDDVFRIADWTQN
;
A
#
# COMPACT_ATOMS: atom_id res chain seq x y z
N MET A 1 -34.04 -67.43 -39.04
CA MET A 1 -34.53 -66.14 -38.48
C MET A 1 -33.77 -65.74 -37.20
N GLY A 2 -32.43 -65.67 -37.24
CA GLY A 2 -31.59 -65.42 -36.05
C GLY A 2 -30.69 -64.17 -36.11
N SER A 3 -30.54 -63.52 -37.27
CA SER A 3 -29.60 -62.40 -37.46
C SER A 3 -30.14 -61.03 -37.06
N ASN A 4 -31.46 -60.80 -37.11
CA ASN A 4 -32.06 -59.49 -36.81
C ASN A 4 -32.14 -59.17 -35.30
N ARG A 5 -32.04 -60.18 -34.42
CA ARG A 5 -32.10 -59.98 -32.96
C ARG A 5 -30.78 -59.44 -32.37
N GLY A 6 -29.64 -59.86 -32.90
CA GLY A 6 -28.33 -59.37 -32.48
C GLY A 6 -28.06 -57.92 -32.92
N ALA A 7 -28.45 -57.57 -34.15
CA ALA A 7 -28.33 -56.21 -34.66
C ALA A 7 -29.19 -55.21 -33.88
N ALA A 8 -30.42 -55.58 -33.51
CA ALA A 8 -31.29 -54.73 -32.70
C ALA A 8 -30.70 -54.46 -31.31
N LEU A 9 -30.11 -55.47 -30.67
CA LEU A 9 -29.45 -55.31 -29.37
C LEU A 9 -28.23 -54.38 -29.46
N LEU A 10 -27.40 -54.51 -30.51
CA LEU A 10 -26.25 -53.64 -30.73
C LEU A 10 -26.67 -52.17 -30.96
N ILE A 11 -27.76 -51.94 -31.69
CA ILE A 11 -28.30 -50.59 -31.90
C ILE A 11 -28.82 -50.00 -30.57
N VAL A 12 -29.55 -50.79 -29.79
CA VAL A 12 -30.03 -50.34 -28.46
C VAL A 12 -28.85 -50.02 -27.54
N LEU A 13 -27.81 -50.88 -27.51
CA LEU A 13 -26.61 -50.63 -26.71
C LEU A 13 -25.88 -49.36 -27.17
N ALA A 14 -25.75 -49.14 -28.47
CA ALA A 14 -25.14 -47.93 -29.02
C ALA A 14 -25.92 -46.66 -28.65
N ILE A 15 -27.25 -46.70 -28.74
CA ILE A 15 -28.12 -45.57 -28.34
C ILE A 15 -27.99 -45.31 -26.84
N VAL A 16 -28.04 -46.35 -26.00
CA VAL A 16 -27.90 -46.20 -24.54
C VAL A 16 -26.50 -45.68 -24.17
N ALA A 17 -25.45 -46.14 -24.85
CA ALA A 17 -24.10 -45.63 -24.65
C ALA A 17 -23.99 -44.14 -25.02
N LEU A 18 -24.53 -43.73 -26.18
CA LEU A 18 -24.56 -42.32 -26.60
C LEU A 18 -25.38 -41.44 -25.65
N LEU A 19 -26.55 -41.91 -25.21
CA LEU A 19 -27.37 -41.21 -24.22
C LEU A 19 -26.64 -41.09 -22.88
N SER A 20 -25.93 -42.13 -22.45
CA SER A 20 -25.15 -42.11 -21.21
C SER A 20 -24.03 -41.06 -21.28
N VAL A 21 -23.30 -41.00 -22.39
CA VAL A 21 -22.27 -39.96 -22.61
C VAL A 21 -22.88 -38.57 -22.62
N ALA A 22 -24.00 -38.36 -23.31
CA ALA A 22 -24.70 -37.07 -23.36
C ALA A 22 -25.17 -36.61 -21.97
N VAL A 23 -25.73 -37.52 -21.16
CA VAL A 23 -26.16 -37.23 -19.78
C VAL A 23 -24.96 -36.84 -18.91
N VAL A 24 -23.84 -37.55 -19.01
CA VAL A 24 -22.62 -37.22 -18.25
C VAL A 24 -22.06 -35.85 -18.65
N GLN A 25 -22.06 -35.53 -19.95
CA GLN A 25 -21.65 -34.22 -20.46
C GLN A 25 -22.55 -33.10 -19.92
N PHE A 26 -23.86 -33.26 -20.02
CA PHE A 26 -24.82 -32.29 -19.48
C PHE A 26 -24.67 -32.08 -17.97
N GLN A 27 -24.48 -33.16 -17.19
CA GLN A 27 -24.23 -33.05 -15.75
C GLN A 27 -22.94 -32.29 -15.43
N ARG A 28 -21.89 -32.52 -16.22
CA ARG A 28 -20.63 -31.78 -16.08
C ARG A 28 -20.82 -30.30 -16.39
N GLU A 29 -21.50 -29.96 -17.48
CA GLU A 29 -21.82 -28.58 -17.85
C GLU A 29 -22.66 -27.88 -16.77
N ALA A 30 -23.74 -28.52 -16.31
CA ALA A 30 -24.58 -27.98 -15.26
C ALA A 30 -23.82 -27.77 -13.94
N ARG A 31 -22.88 -28.65 -13.59
CA ARG A 31 -22.02 -28.47 -12.41
C ARG A 31 -21.10 -27.27 -12.58
N VAL A 32 -20.48 -27.14 -13.74
CA VAL A 32 -19.60 -26.02 -14.08
C VAL A 32 -20.36 -24.70 -14.04
N GLU A 33 -21.54 -24.62 -14.66
CA GLU A 33 -22.39 -23.43 -14.66
C GLU A 33 -22.82 -23.02 -13.25
N ARG A 34 -23.18 -23.99 -12.39
CA ARG A 34 -23.49 -23.72 -10.97
C ARG A 34 -22.29 -23.15 -10.22
N THR A 35 -21.08 -23.70 -10.43
CA THR A 35 -19.87 -23.17 -9.81
C THR A 35 -19.59 -21.74 -10.30
N TYR A 36 -19.72 -21.48 -11.61
CA TYR A 36 -19.55 -20.12 -12.13
C TYR A 36 -20.56 -19.13 -11.56
N ALA A 37 -21.83 -19.51 -11.48
CA ALA A 37 -22.87 -18.66 -10.89
C ALA A 37 -22.59 -18.38 -9.41
N ALA A 38 -22.19 -19.41 -8.64
CA ALA A 38 -21.84 -19.27 -7.23
C ALA A 38 -20.63 -18.35 -7.02
N ASN A 39 -19.57 -18.52 -7.82
CA ASN A 39 -18.36 -17.69 -7.74
C ASN A 39 -18.64 -16.25 -8.19
N THR A 40 -19.50 -16.05 -9.18
CA THR A 40 -19.90 -14.71 -9.63
C THR A 40 -20.66 -13.98 -8.53
N LEU A 41 -21.60 -14.66 -7.87
CA LEU A 41 -22.34 -14.09 -6.75
C LEU A 41 -21.39 -13.77 -5.58
N ALA A 42 -20.51 -14.69 -5.23
CA ALA A 42 -19.51 -14.49 -4.19
C ALA A 42 -18.56 -13.31 -4.51
N ALA A 43 -18.15 -13.14 -5.77
CA ALA A 43 -17.35 -12.01 -6.20
C ALA A 43 -18.08 -10.66 -6.04
N LEU A 44 -19.38 -10.61 -6.37
CA LEU A 44 -20.21 -9.41 -6.17
C LEU A 44 -20.40 -9.10 -4.68
N GLU A 45 -20.62 -10.13 -3.86
CA GLU A 45 -20.71 -9.99 -2.41
C GLU A 45 -19.38 -9.46 -1.83
N ALA A 46 -18.24 -10.07 -2.16
CA ALA A 46 -16.91 -9.63 -1.72
C ALA A 46 -16.59 -8.20 -2.17
N GLN A 47 -16.97 -7.81 -3.39
CA GLN A 47 -16.84 -6.44 -3.87
C GLN A 47 -17.71 -5.46 -3.05
N GLY A 48 -18.94 -5.85 -2.71
CA GLY A 48 -19.82 -5.06 -1.84
C GLY A 48 -19.24 -4.90 -0.43
N LEU A 49 -18.60 -5.94 0.12
CA LEU A 49 -17.95 -5.91 1.42
C LEU A 49 -16.78 -4.94 1.45
N VAL A 50 -15.88 -5.01 0.47
CA VAL A 50 -14.72 -4.11 0.37
C VAL A 50 -15.16 -2.64 0.27
N ARG A 51 -16.19 -2.33 -0.52
CA ARG A 51 -16.77 -0.98 -0.58
C ARG A 51 -17.41 -0.54 0.75
N SER A 52 -18.06 -1.47 1.45
CA SER A 52 -18.64 -1.19 2.78
C SER A 52 -17.55 -0.96 3.82
N GLY A 53 -16.44 -1.69 3.74
CA GLY A 53 -15.26 -1.50 4.59
C GLY A 53 -14.65 -0.11 4.41
N ALA A 54 -14.62 0.42 3.18
CA ALA A 54 -14.15 1.79 2.95
C ALA A 54 -15.00 2.84 3.68
N ALA A 55 -16.32 2.67 3.71
CA ALA A 55 -17.21 3.53 4.49
C ALA A 55 -16.96 3.41 6.00
N ALA A 56 -16.63 2.21 6.50
CA ALA A 56 -16.22 2.03 7.89
C ALA A 56 -14.88 2.71 8.20
N GLY A 57 -13.90 2.66 7.29
CA GLY A 57 -12.63 3.38 7.44
C GLY A 57 -12.81 4.89 7.49
N VAL A 58 -13.66 5.45 6.62
CA VAL A 58 -14.04 6.88 6.69
C VAL A 58 -14.71 7.21 8.02
N ALA A 59 -15.56 6.32 8.55
CA ALA A 59 -16.21 6.53 9.85
C ALA A 59 -15.22 6.49 11.02
N LEU A 60 -14.23 5.58 10.99
CA LEU A 60 -13.17 5.50 12.00
C LEU A 60 -12.35 6.79 12.02
N ILE A 61 -11.88 7.25 10.85
CA ILE A 61 -11.10 8.50 10.78
C ILE A 61 -11.93 9.72 11.18
N ARG A 62 -13.23 9.78 10.85
CA ARG A 62 -14.12 10.87 11.29
C ARG A 62 -14.44 10.86 12.79
N ALA A 63 -14.17 9.77 13.49
CA ALA A 63 -14.35 9.70 14.93
C ALA A 63 -13.14 10.27 15.69
N GLU A 64 -11.99 10.43 15.03
CA GLU A 64 -10.80 11.05 15.58
C GLU A 64 -10.90 12.59 15.55
N ASP A 65 -9.98 13.25 16.25
CA ASP A 65 -9.87 14.71 16.22
C ASP A 65 -9.45 15.18 14.80
N PRO A 66 -10.20 16.11 14.17
CA PRO A 66 -9.87 16.59 12.82
C PRO A 66 -8.55 17.35 12.73
N ASP A 67 -8.08 17.94 13.83
CA ASP A 67 -6.88 18.77 13.90
C ASP A 67 -5.66 17.99 14.41
N VAL A 68 -5.87 16.82 15.02
CA VAL A 68 -4.80 15.98 15.59
C VAL A 68 -5.04 14.50 15.29
N LEU A 69 -4.18 13.88 14.48
CA LEU A 69 -4.20 12.45 14.18
C LEU A 69 -3.03 11.75 14.86
N GLY A 70 -3.30 11.07 15.98
CA GLY A 70 -2.32 10.28 16.74
C GLY A 70 -2.26 8.81 16.31
N ARG A 71 -1.09 8.17 16.45
CA ARG A 71 -0.90 6.76 16.09
C ARG A 71 -1.58 5.76 17.01
N ASP A 72 -1.86 6.11 18.26
CA ASP A 72 -2.53 5.21 19.21
C ASP A 72 -4.07 5.36 19.18
N GLY A 73 -4.59 6.08 18.17
CA GLY A 73 -6.03 6.19 17.91
C GLY A 73 -6.65 4.87 17.46
N TYR A 74 -7.95 4.72 17.66
CA TYR A 74 -8.67 3.47 17.34
C TYR A 74 -8.64 3.12 15.85
N TRP A 75 -8.40 4.10 14.99
CA TRP A 75 -8.24 3.90 13.56
C TRP A 75 -7.00 3.05 13.20
N ASN A 76 -5.92 3.12 14.00
CA ASN A 76 -4.66 2.46 13.68
C ASN A 76 -4.64 1.01 14.22
N SER A 77 -4.21 0.08 13.38
CA SER A 77 -4.03 -1.32 13.76
C SER A 77 -3.00 -1.99 12.84
N GLU A 78 -1.93 -2.51 13.44
CA GLU A 78 -0.83 -3.17 12.71
C GLU A 78 -1.32 -4.35 11.88
N VAL A 79 -2.20 -5.18 12.47
CA VAL A 79 -2.81 -6.35 11.83
C VAL A 79 -4.07 -6.02 11.02
N GLY A 80 -4.56 -4.78 11.10
CA GLY A 80 -5.83 -4.33 10.53
C GLY A 80 -7.04 -4.61 11.42
N HIS A 81 -8.15 -3.95 11.10
CA HIS A 81 -9.46 -4.12 11.74
C HIS A 81 -10.30 -5.14 11.00
N LEU A 82 -10.99 -5.99 11.74
CA LEU A 82 -12.00 -6.90 11.20
C LEU A 82 -13.39 -6.28 11.41
N ILE A 83 -13.95 -5.69 10.35
CA ILE A 83 -15.23 -5.01 10.39
C ILE A 83 -16.35 -5.97 9.98
N PRO A 84 -17.34 -6.27 10.85
CA PRO A 84 -18.48 -7.09 10.49
C PRO A 84 -19.44 -6.31 9.58
N VAL A 85 -19.83 -6.92 8.45
CA VAL A 85 -20.79 -6.38 7.50
C VAL A 85 -21.82 -7.48 7.19
N GLY A 86 -22.95 -7.43 7.90
CA GLY A 86 -23.93 -8.52 7.88
C GLY A 86 -23.34 -9.79 8.49
N GLU A 87 -23.37 -10.88 7.73
CA GLU A 87 -22.84 -12.19 8.14
C GLU A 87 -21.37 -12.41 7.74
N ASN A 88 -20.73 -11.45 7.07
CA ASN A 88 -19.35 -11.52 6.61
C ASN A 88 -18.49 -10.47 7.30
N THR A 89 -17.17 -10.56 7.09
CA THR A 89 -16.19 -9.63 7.66
C THR A 89 -15.31 -9.07 6.55
N VAL A 90 -14.97 -7.79 6.65
CA VAL A 90 -13.96 -7.14 5.82
C VAL A 90 -12.75 -6.79 6.69
N SER A 91 -11.56 -7.15 6.23
CA SER A 91 -10.30 -6.67 6.79
C SER A 91 -10.02 -5.27 6.27
N LEU A 92 -9.68 -4.36 7.17
CA LEU A 92 -9.43 -2.95 6.91
C LEU A 92 -8.17 -2.52 7.64
N LYS A 93 -7.09 -2.25 6.90
CA LYS A 93 -5.91 -1.56 7.43
C LYS A 93 -5.95 -0.11 6.99
N ILE A 94 -5.64 0.80 7.90
CA ILE A 94 -5.64 2.24 7.65
C ILE A 94 -4.22 2.73 7.85
N GLU A 95 -3.70 3.49 6.90
CA GLU A 95 -2.33 4.03 6.95
C GLU A 95 -2.34 5.52 6.69
N ASP A 96 -1.75 6.28 7.60
CA ASP A 96 -1.50 7.70 7.38
C ASP A 96 -0.34 7.88 6.39
N GLN A 97 -0.59 8.57 5.27
CA GLN A 97 0.46 8.85 4.30
C GLN A 97 1.39 9.96 4.80
N TYR A 98 0.92 10.93 5.57
CA TYR A 98 1.81 11.97 6.10
C TYR A 98 2.76 11.44 7.19
N GLY A 99 2.54 10.24 7.73
CA GLY A 99 3.51 9.56 8.59
C GLY A 99 4.70 8.94 7.83
N LYS A 100 4.71 9.01 6.50
CA LYS A 100 5.70 8.41 5.61
C LYS A 100 6.59 9.46 4.95
N PHE A 101 7.72 9.01 4.42
CA PHE A 101 8.66 9.87 3.71
C PHE A 101 8.13 10.21 2.30
N PRO A 102 8.01 11.51 1.96
CA PRO A 102 7.52 11.95 0.65
C PRO A 102 8.64 11.89 -0.38
N LEU A 103 8.68 10.84 -1.21
CA LEU A 103 9.73 10.66 -2.23
C LEU A 103 9.77 11.80 -3.26
N GLY A 104 8.62 12.38 -3.61
CA GLY A 104 8.56 13.50 -4.53
C GLY A 104 9.21 14.77 -3.98
N ALA A 105 9.49 14.85 -2.68
CA ALA A 105 10.21 15.98 -2.08
C ALA A 105 11.74 15.87 -2.22
N LEU A 106 12.27 14.76 -2.75
CA LEU A 106 13.70 14.59 -3.00
C LEU A 106 14.24 15.53 -4.08
N ILE A 107 13.39 15.98 -5.00
CA ILE A 107 13.73 16.96 -6.04
C ILE A 107 12.90 18.23 -5.89
N ASP A 108 13.44 19.34 -6.35
CA ASP A 108 12.69 20.58 -6.45
C ASP A 108 11.88 20.66 -7.76
N LYS A 109 11.16 21.77 -7.93
CA LYS A 109 10.33 22.03 -9.12
C LYS A 109 11.12 22.08 -10.44
N ASP A 110 12.44 22.24 -10.38
CA ASP A 110 13.34 22.34 -11.51
C ASP A 110 14.06 20.98 -11.74
N GLY A 111 13.67 19.92 -11.02
CA GLY A 111 14.23 18.56 -11.14
C GLY A 111 15.54 18.36 -10.40
N VAL A 112 15.96 19.32 -9.55
CA VAL A 112 17.27 19.27 -8.89
C VAL A 112 17.15 18.61 -7.51
N PRO A 113 18.05 17.68 -7.14
CA PRO A 113 18.05 17.06 -5.82
C PRO A 113 18.16 18.07 -4.66
N VAL A 114 17.22 17.97 -3.72
CA VAL A 114 17.20 18.76 -2.48
C VAL A 114 18.05 18.04 -1.44
N LEU A 115 19.32 18.43 -1.30
CA LEU A 115 20.28 17.76 -0.40
C LEU A 115 19.78 17.52 1.03
N LYS A 116 18.98 18.45 1.58
CA LYS A 116 18.39 18.30 2.92
C LYS A 116 17.42 17.10 3.00
N MET A 117 16.70 16.83 1.91
CA MET A 117 15.77 15.70 1.80
C MET A 117 16.51 14.40 1.47
N VAL A 118 17.57 14.46 0.66
CA VAL A 118 18.47 13.31 0.43
C VAL A 118 19.09 12.84 1.76
N ASP A 119 19.62 13.77 2.55
CA ASP A 119 20.16 13.47 3.88
C ASP A 119 19.08 12.94 4.84
N ALA A 120 17.83 13.38 4.70
CA ALA A 120 16.71 12.90 5.50
C ALA A 120 16.31 11.47 5.14
N TYR A 121 16.28 11.14 3.85
CA TYR A 121 16.04 9.78 3.36
C TYR A 121 17.12 8.82 3.83
N LYS A 122 18.39 9.23 3.71
CA LYS A 122 19.53 8.46 4.21
C LYS A 122 19.37 8.12 5.70
N ARG A 123 19.07 9.11 6.54
CA ARG A 123 18.87 8.91 7.99
C ARG A 123 17.67 8.02 8.31
N LEU A 124 16.61 8.07 7.49
CA LEU A 124 15.50 7.14 7.63
C LEU A 124 15.98 5.71 7.41
N LEU A 125 16.73 5.44 6.33
CA LEU A 125 17.29 4.12 6.07
C LEU A 125 18.26 3.66 7.16
N GLU A 126 19.08 4.58 7.70
CA GLU A 126 19.95 4.30 8.86
C GLU A 126 19.13 3.92 10.10
N GLY A 127 18.03 4.63 10.37
CA GLY A 127 17.13 4.35 11.48
C GLY A 127 16.32 3.06 11.34
N MET A 128 16.27 2.46 10.15
CA MET A 128 15.68 1.13 9.93
C MET A 128 16.62 -0.01 10.35
N GLU A 129 17.89 0.28 10.66
CA GLU A 129 18.89 -0.71 11.08
C GLU A 129 19.00 -1.93 10.16
N LEU A 130 18.95 -1.68 8.84
CA LEU A 130 19.01 -2.73 7.83
C LEU A 130 20.39 -3.42 7.79
N GLU A 131 20.40 -4.77 7.82
CA GLU A 131 21.63 -5.57 7.82
C GLU A 131 22.28 -5.66 6.42
N ASP A 132 23.61 -5.59 6.36
CA ASP A 132 24.44 -5.83 5.16
C ASP A 132 24.08 -4.99 3.91
N ILE A 133 23.55 -3.78 4.12
CA ILE A 133 23.12 -2.86 3.06
C ILE A 133 23.96 -1.59 3.07
N ASP A 134 24.46 -1.20 1.91
CA ASP A 134 25.11 0.10 1.73
C ASP A 134 24.04 1.19 1.52
N ILE A 135 23.73 1.90 2.61
CA ILE A 135 22.71 2.94 2.64
C ILE A 135 23.11 4.16 1.77
N GLU A 136 24.40 4.46 1.68
CA GLU A 136 24.91 5.54 0.83
C GLU A 136 24.62 5.20 -0.64
N GLU A 137 24.98 3.97 -1.05
CA GLU A 137 24.72 3.48 -2.41
C GLU A 137 23.22 3.48 -2.76
N LEU A 138 22.35 2.94 -1.90
CA LEU A 138 20.90 2.95 -2.13
C LEU A 138 20.29 4.36 -2.19
N THR A 139 20.82 5.28 -1.39
CA THR A 139 20.36 6.68 -1.39
C THR A 139 20.69 7.33 -2.72
N TRP A 140 21.94 7.24 -3.17
CA TRP A 140 22.36 7.85 -4.42
C TRP A 140 21.78 7.16 -5.65
N ALA A 141 21.56 5.85 -5.62
CA ALA A 141 20.87 5.13 -6.69
C ALA A 141 19.43 5.64 -6.89
N LEU A 142 18.73 5.99 -5.81
CA LEU A 142 17.40 6.60 -5.90
C LEU A 142 17.47 8.04 -6.42
N VAL A 143 18.46 8.83 -5.99
CA VAL A 143 18.65 10.21 -6.48
C VAL A 143 18.95 10.23 -7.98
N ASP A 144 19.82 9.34 -8.44
CA ASP A 144 20.18 9.17 -9.85
C ASP A 144 18.96 8.71 -10.69
N TRP A 145 18.09 7.87 -10.13
CA TRP A 145 16.86 7.45 -10.81
C TRP A 145 15.86 8.58 -11.07
N ILE A 146 15.80 9.56 -10.16
CA ILE A 146 14.81 10.65 -10.20
C ILE A 146 15.36 11.94 -10.83
N ASP A 147 16.68 12.10 -10.90
CA ASP A 147 17.27 13.32 -11.45
C ASP A 147 17.26 13.31 -12.99
N ASP A 148 17.29 14.51 -13.57
CA ASP A 148 17.15 14.74 -15.02
C ASP A 148 18.52 14.76 -15.74
N ASP A 149 19.62 14.42 -15.06
CA ASP A 149 20.96 14.43 -15.69
C ASP A 149 21.20 13.11 -16.42
N SER A 150 20.90 13.11 -17.72
CA SER A 150 21.01 11.95 -18.61
C SER A 150 22.46 11.51 -18.91
N THR A 151 23.38 11.58 -17.95
CA THR A 151 24.80 11.30 -18.16
C THR A 151 25.28 9.95 -17.63
N ASP A 152 24.45 9.17 -16.92
CA ASP A 152 24.87 7.87 -16.40
C ASP A 152 24.37 6.67 -17.23
N ASP A 153 25.33 5.85 -17.70
CA ASP A 153 25.13 4.70 -18.59
C ASP A 153 24.52 3.48 -17.86
N GLN A 154 24.31 3.56 -16.54
CA GLN A 154 23.94 2.43 -15.67
C GLN A 154 22.64 1.75 -16.10
N TYR A 155 21.68 2.51 -16.62
CA TYR A 155 20.37 2.02 -17.03
C TYR A 155 20.16 1.97 -18.54
N GLU A 156 21.07 2.56 -19.34
CA GLU A 156 21.00 2.55 -20.81
C GLU A 156 21.18 1.16 -21.42
N PHE A 157 21.69 0.18 -20.67
CA PHE A 157 21.92 -1.18 -21.16
C PHE A 157 20.64 -2.04 -21.30
N ASN A 158 19.48 -1.52 -20.89
CA ASN A 158 18.20 -2.20 -21.08
C ASN A 158 17.48 -1.65 -22.30
N GLU A 159 17.66 -2.28 -23.48
CA GLU A 159 17.05 -1.85 -24.76
C GLU A 159 15.52 -1.72 -24.74
N ASN A 160 14.84 -2.20 -23.69
CA ASN A 160 13.38 -2.13 -23.52
C ASN A 160 12.92 -1.21 -22.38
N PHE A 161 13.84 -0.48 -21.73
CA PHE A 161 13.52 0.36 -20.58
C PHE A 161 14.22 1.72 -20.68
N VAL A 162 13.48 2.79 -20.44
CA VAL A 162 14.00 4.16 -20.37
C VAL A 162 13.78 4.62 -18.93
N VAL A 163 14.84 5.11 -18.28
CA VAL A 163 14.72 5.71 -16.94
C VAL A 163 13.77 6.90 -17.03
N PRO A 164 12.78 7.00 -16.13
CA PRO A 164 11.81 8.09 -16.18
C PRO A 164 12.43 9.48 -16.03
N ASN A 165 13.54 9.61 -15.27
CA ASN A 165 14.16 10.87 -14.89
C ASN A 165 13.14 11.85 -14.29
N SER A 166 12.28 11.30 -13.44
CA SER A 166 11.11 11.98 -12.89
C SER A 166 10.84 11.50 -11.47
N PRO A 167 10.06 12.27 -10.67
CA PRO A 167 9.54 11.77 -9.40
C PRO A 167 8.89 10.39 -9.54
N ILE A 168 9.07 9.55 -8.52
CA ILE A 168 8.44 8.24 -8.43
C ILE A 168 6.91 8.41 -8.39
N GLU A 169 6.21 7.83 -9.35
CA GLU A 169 4.74 7.84 -9.41
C GLU A 169 4.15 6.63 -8.70
N HIS A 170 4.85 5.49 -8.79
CA HIS A 170 4.48 4.23 -8.17
C HIS A 170 5.63 3.63 -7.37
N LEU A 171 5.36 3.24 -6.13
CA LEU A 171 6.39 2.72 -5.22
C LEU A 171 7.05 1.42 -5.72
N ASP A 172 6.40 0.65 -6.60
CA ASP A 172 7.00 -0.56 -7.20
C ASP A 172 8.15 -0.26 -8.18
N GLU A 173 8.27 0.98 -8.63
CA GLU A 173 9.40 1.43 -9.44
C GLU A 173 10.73 1.28 -8.69
N LEU A 174 10.74 1.44 -7.36
CA LEU A 174 11.96 1.28 -6.55
C LEU A 174 12.58 -0.11 -6.73
N GLY A 175 11.78 -1.16 -6.92
CA GLY A 175 12.28 -2.51 -7.16
C GLY A 175 13.02 -2.70 -8.49
N ARG A 176 13.08 -1.67 -9.33
CA ARG A 176 13.81 -1.65 -10.62
C ARG A 176 15.11 -0.87 -10.56
N ILE A 177 15.34 -0.13 -9.47
CA ILE A 177 16.53 0.68 -9.25
C ILE A 177 17.67 -0.26 -8.88
N THR A 178 18.86 -0.03 -9.45
CA THR A 178 20.05 -0.82 -9.13
C THR A 178 20.32 -0.76 -7.63
N GLY A 179 20.51 -1.94 -7.02
CA GLY A 179 20.70 -2.09 -5.58
C GLY A 179 19.40 -2.47 -4.86
N TYR A 180 18.28 -1.80 -5.18
CA TYR A 180 16.96 -2.18 -4.66
C TYR A 180 16.44 -3.49 -5.28
N ASP A 181 16.76 -3.71 -6.56
CA ASP A 181 16.42 -4.93 -7.32
C ASP A 181 17.04 -6.21 -6.72
N GLN A 182 18.15 -6.05 -6.00
CA GLN A 182 18.91 -7.11 -5.36
C GLN A 182 18.52 -7.36 -3.90
N LEU A 183 17.69 -6.49 -3.32
CA LEU A 183 17.22 -6.66 -1.94
C LEU A 183 16.31 -7.88 -1.82
N ALA A 184 16.34 -8.51 -0.63
CA ALA A 184 15.35 -9.51 -0.29
C ALA A 184 13.94 -8.88 -0.38
N PRO A 185 12.92 -9.61 -0.90
CA PRO A 185 11.56 -9.07 -1.05
C PRO A 185 10.99 -8.49 0.24
N GLU A 186 11.29 -9.10 1.38
CA GLU A 186 10.86 -8.65 2.70
C GLU A 186 11.52 -7.33 3.10
N THR A 187 12.81 -7.15 2.80
CA THR A 187 13.55 -5.92 3.05
C THR A 187 13.04 -4.78 2.18
N LEU A 188 12.84 -5.04 0.87
CA LEU A 188 12.26 -4.05 -0.02
C LEU A 188 10.86 -3.66 0.46
N ALA A 189 10.00 -4.63 0.80
CA ALA A 189 8.67 -4.35 1.33
C ALA A 189 8.70 -3.53 2.63
N ALA A 190 9.67 -3.77 3.51
CA ALA A 190 9.87 -2.98 4.72
C ALA A 190 10.22 -1.53 4.37
N ILE A 191 11.16 -1.28 3.45
CA ILE A 191 11.50 0.07 2.97
C ILE A 191 10.26 0.75 2.39
N LEU A 192 9.57 0.11 1.44
CA LEU A 192 8.38 0.67 0.79
C LEU A 192 7.26 1.03 1.78
N SER A 193 7.18 0.36 2.93
CA SER A 193 6.16 0.65 3.95
C SER A 193 6.29 2.04 4.57
N TYR A 194 7.51 2.60 4.59
CA TYR A 194 7.83 3.93 5.13
C TYR A 194 7.76 5.06 4.11
N LEU A 195 7.44 4.77 2.85
CA LEU A 195 7.51 5.73 1.75
C LEU A 195 6.13 6.05 1.18
N ASP A 196 6.01 7.25 0.62
CA ASP A 196 4.90 7.64 -0.25
C ASP A 196 5.41 8.49 -1.43
N THR A 197 4.53 8.80 -2.38
CA THR A 197 4.88 9.52 -3.62
C THR A 197 4.52 11.01 -3.60
N ARG A 198 4.19 11.57 -2.44
CA ARG A 198 3.87 13.00 -2.29
C ARG A 198 5.10 13.86 -2.56
N ALA A 199 4.85 15.10 -3.00
CA ALA A 199 5.89 16.10 -3.21
C ALA A 199 6.00 17.10 -2.05
N GLU A 200 4.99 17.17 -1.18
CA GLU A 200 5.01 18.06 -0.03
C GLU A 200 5.99 17.55 1.02
N ALA A 201 7.03 18.35 1.30
CA ALA A 201 8.00 18.13 2.38
C ALA A 201 7.37 18.36 3.77
N GLU A 202 6.34 17.59 4.07
CA GLU A 202 5.53 17.65 5.27
C GLU A 202 5.39 16.24 5.85
N VAL A 203 5.50 16.15 7.18
CA VAL A 203 5.36 14.88 7.92
C VAL A 203 4.46 15.08 9.15
N ASN A 204 3.50 14.18 9.35
CA ASN A 204 2.75 14.09 10.59
C ASN A 204 3.61 13.40 11.65
N VAL A 205 4.12 14.16 12.62
CA VAL A 205 5.01 13.64 13.66
C VAL A 205 4.31 12.66 14.58
N ASN A 206 2.99 12.80 14.75
CA ASN A 206 2.19 11.95 15.62
C ASN A 206 2.02 10.53 15.07
N THR A 207 2.23 10.33 13.77
CA THR A 207 2.14 9.03 13.08
C THR A 207 3.47 8.55 12.49
N ALA A 208 4.48 9.42 12.43
CA ALA A 208 5.83 9.08 12.01
C ALA A 208 6.42 7.95 12.88
N SER A 209 7.04 6.98 12.22
CA SER A 209 7.83 5.93 12.85
C SER A 209 9.16 6.45 13.41
N VAL A 210 9.85 5.66 14.24
CA VAL A 210 11.20 6.00 14.73
C VAL A 210 12.17 6.32 13.58
N PRO A 211 12.30 5.48 12.53
CA PRO A 211 13.10 5.82 11.35
C PRO A 211 12.72 7.16 10.71
N MET A 212 11.41 7.45 10.61
CA MET A 212 10.92 8.69 10.02
C MET A 212 11.26 9.92 10.89
N LEU A 213 11.20 9.79 12.22
CA LEU A 213 11.61 10.83 13.16
C LEU A 213 13.13 11.09 13.08
N MET A 214 13.95 10.05 12.89
CA MET A 214 15.39 10.21 12.60
C MET A 214 15.63 10.92 11.27
N GLY A 215 14.84 10.62 10.24
CA GLY A 215 14.86 11.34 8.96
C GLY A 215 14.49 12.82 9.09
N LEU A 216 13.66 13.19 10.07
CA LEU A 216 13.21 14.56 10.25
C LEU A 216 14.34 15.53 10.61
N THR A 217 15.37 15.08 11.36
CA THR A 217 16.45 15.97 11.80
C THR A 217 17.77 15.25 12.03
N PRO A 218 18.93 15.86 11.69
CA PRO A 218 20.25 15.29 12.01
C PRO A 218 20.59 15.25 13.49
N THR A 219 19.83 15.95 14.34
CA THR A 219 20.19 16.13 15.76
C THR A 219 19.59 15.08 16.67
N LEU A 220 18.70 14.22 16.17
CA LEU A 220 18.10 13.14 16.97
C LEU A 220 18.97 11.89 16.87
N THR A 221 19.36 11.37 18.02
CA THR A 221 19.81 9.99 18.15
C THR A 221 18.64 9.02 18.09
N ILE A 222 18.92 7.72 17.87
CA ILE A 222 17.88 6.68 17.86
C ILE A 222 17.14 6.60 19.20
N GLU A 223 17.85 6.70 20.33
CA GLU A 223 17.28 6.68 21.68
C GLU A 223 16.33 7.89 21.90
N GLU A 224 16.75 9.09 21.50
CA GLU A 224 15.89 10.28 21.58
C GLU A 224 14.68 10.19 20.64
N ALA A 225 14.83 9.54 19.49
CA ALA A 225 13.72 9.30 18.56
C ALA A 225 12.73 8.27 19.12
N GLU A 226 13.19 7.21 19.79
CA GLU A 226 12.37 6.24 20.50
C GLU A 226 11.62 6.88 21.67
N ASP A 227 12.28 7.71 22.47
CA ASP A 227 11.66 8.46 23.57
C ASP A 227 10.58 9.41 23.05
N LEU A 228 10.89 10.18 21.99
CA LEU A 228 9.91 11.05 21.34
C LEU A 228 8.76 10.25 20.74
N TYR A 229 9.04 9.10 20.13
CA TYR A 229 8.03 8.20 19.62
C TYR A 229 7.09 7.76 20.76
N ALA A 230 7.62 7.25 21.88
CA ALA A 230 6.80 6.85 23.02
C ALA A 230 5.96 8.02 23.56
N GLN A 231 6.56 9.21 23.71
CA GLN A 231 5.88 10.41 24.19
C GLN A 231 4.69 10.80 23.30
N LEU A 232 4.86 10.78 21.98
CA LEU A 232 3.81 11.14 21.02
C LEU A 232 2.70 10.09 20.91
N GLY A 233 2.96 8.84 21.28
CA GLY A 233 1.93 7.81 21.42
C GLY A 233 1.00 8.11 22.60
N GLU A 234 1.58 8.42 23.76
CA GLU A 234 0.80 8.75 24.96
C GLU A 234 0.08 10.10 24.86
N ALA A 235 0.74 11.10 24.29
CA ALA A 235 0.24 12.46 24.16
C ALA A 235 0.63 13.05 22.79
N PRO A 236 -0.25 12.90 21.77
CA PRO A 236 -0.04 13.49 20.46
C PRO A 236 0.22 15.00 20.55
N ALA A 237 1.16 15.49 19.76
CA ALA A 237 1.42 16.92 19.67
C ALA A 237 0.27 17.62 18.93
N GLU A 238 -0.28 18.66 19.56
CA GLU A 238 -1.38 19.44 19.00
C GLU A 238 -0.89 20.72 18.29
N ALA A 239 0.37 21.13 18.53
CA ALA A 239 0.93 22.36 18.01
C ALA A 239 2.46 22.35 17.96
N GLU A 240 3.01 23.27 17.16
CA GLU A 240 4.45 23.46 16.95
C GLU A 240 5.24 23.69 18.24
N ALA A 241 4.63 24.31 19.25
CA ALA A 241 5.24 24.54 20.55
C ALA A 241 5.61 23.22 21.29
N ALA A 242 4.91 22.12 21.01
CA ALA A 242 5.16 20.83 21.63
C ALA A 242 6.41 20.13 21.06
N ILE A 243 6.75 20.38 19.79
CA ILE A 243 7.88 19.73 19.10
C ILE A 243 9.12 20.63 19.03
N SER A 244 8.95 21.94 18.87
CA SER A 244 10.05 22.89 18.62
C SER A 244 11.12 22.94 19.71
N GLY A 245 10.79 22.58 20.94
CA GLY A 245 11.76 22.47 22.04
C GLY A 245 12.68 21.24 21.94
N ILE A 246 12.24 20.19 21.26
CA ILE A 246 12.98 18.94 21.05
C ILE A 246 13.70 19.00 19.70
N ILE A 247 12.95 19.34 18.65
CA ILE A 247 13.45 19.47 17.29
C ILE A 247 13.20 20.90 16.79
N PRO A 248 14.20 21.79 16.80
CA PRO A 248 14.02 23.17 16.33
C PRO A 248 13.61 23.22 14.85
N ILE A 249 12.73 24.16 14.47
CA ILE A 249 12.26 24.32 13.08
C ILE A 249 13.41 24.42 12.08
N SER A 250 14.48 25.15 12.42
CA SER A 250 15.65 25.31 11.55
C SER A 250 16.40 24.00 11.27
N ALA A 251 16.32 23.03 12.18
CA ALA A 251 17.00 21.75 12.10
C ALA A 251 16.19 20.68 11.35
N ARG A 252 14.94 20.95 10.97
CA ARG A 252 14.05 19.94 10.33
C ARG A 252 14.18 19.90 8.83
N ALA A 253 14.27 18.71 8.24
CA ALA A 253 14.19 18.52 6.79
C ALA A 253 12.78 18.82 6.25
N MET A 254 11.75 18.46 7.00
CA MET A 254 10.34 18.59 6.63
C MET A 254 9.59 19.46 7.63
N LYS A 255 8.48 20.05 7.20
CA LYS A 255 7.54 20.72 8.09
C LYS A 255 6.77 19.68 8.90
N ALA A 256 6.66 19.91 10.22
CA ALA A 256 5.85 19.07 11.09
C ALA A 256 4.36 19.42 10.93
N LEU A 257 3.55 18.40 10.79
CA LEU A 257 2.09 18.43 10.88
C LEU A 257 1.64 17.63 12.10
N PHE A 258 0.38 17.87 12.50
CA PHE A 258 -0.26 17.22 13.64
C PHE A 258 -1.48 16.39 13.24
N SER A 259 -1.98 16.63 12.03
CA SER A 259 -3.05 15.91 11.35
C SER A 259 -2.65 15.64 9.91
N SER A 260 -3.46 14.84 9.23
CA SER A 260 -3.15 14.34 7.90
C SER A 260 -4.31 14.53 6.95
N ASN A 261 -3.98 14.96 5.74
CA ASN A 261 -4.98 15.19 4.70
C ASN A 261 -5.12 14.01 3.75
N ARG A 262 -4.24 13.00 3.83
CA ARG A 262 -4.21 11.86 2.92
C ARG A 262 -4.05 10.55 3.70
N ILE A 263 -5.05 9.68 3.60
CA ILE A 263 -5.13 8.41 4.31
C ILE A 263 -5.32 7.28 3.29
N ARG A 264 -4.61 6.17 3.45
CA ARG A 264 -4.78 4.97 2.62
C ARG A 264 -5.57 3.92 3.37
N LEU A 265 -6.57 3.33 2.72
CA LEU A 265 -7.31 2.17 3.20
C LEU A 265 -6.93 0.95 2.37
N ILE A 266 -6.45 -0.09 3.03
CA ILE A 266 -6.15 -1.39 2.42
C ILE A 266 -7.23 -2.36 2.90
N LEU A 267 -8.01 -2.86 1.95
CA LEU A 267 -9.22 -3.62 2.21
C LEU A 267 -9.11 -5.01 1.63
N SER A 268 -9.59 -6.02 2.36
CA SER A 268 -9.70 -7.38 1.86
C SER A 268 -10.95 -8.07 2.39
N ALA A 269 -11.69 -8.76 1.52
CA ALA A 269 -12.82 -9.59 1.91
C ALA A 269 -12.75 -10.94 1.22
N ASP A 270 -13.11 -11.99 1.94
CA ASP A 270 -13.26 -13.35 1.41
C ASP A 270 -14.72 -13.78 1.55
N VAL A 271 -15.31 -14.21 0.44
CA VAL A 271 -16.63 -14.83 0.42
C VAL A 271 -16.52 -16.15 -0.33
N ARG A 272 -16.69 -17.27 0.36
CA ARG A 272 -16.69 -18.62 -0.24
C ARG A 272 -15.44 -18.88 -1.10
N ASP A 273 -14.26 -18.58 -0.56
CA ASP A 273 -12.96 -18.73 -1.24
C ASP A 273 -12.76 -17.77 -2.44
N VAL A 274 -13.64 -16.77 -2.58
CA VAL A 274 -13.48 -15.68 -3.54
C VAL A 274 -13.02 -14.45 -2.77
N ARG A 275 -11.72 -14.15 -2.89
CA ARG A 275 -11.08 -12.97 -2.30
C ARG A 275 -11.19 -11.77 -3.23
N ARG A 276 -11.47 -10.60 -2.66
CA ARG A 276 -11.37 -9.29 -3.30
C ARG A 276 -10.54 -8.36 -2.44
N GLU A 277 -9.72 -7.56 -3.08
CA GLU A 277 -8.90 -6.55 -2.41
C GLU A 277 -9.15 -5.19 -3.04
N ALA A 278 -9.08 -4.14 -2.23
CA ALA A 278 -9.02 -2.79 -2.75
C ALA A 278 -8.01 -1.94 -1.99
N ASP A 279 -7.45 -1.00 -2.73
CA ASP A 279 -6.66 0.10 -2.23
C ASP A 279 -7.45 1.38 -2.48
N CYS A 280 -7.61 2.20 -1.45
CA CYS A 280 -8.39 3.42 -1.51
C CYS A 280 -7.58 4.55 -0.89
N ILE A 281 -7.37 5.63 -1.65
CA ILE A 281 -6.79 6.86 -1.12
C ILE A 281 -7.94 7.82 -0.78
N LEU A 282 -7.97 8.24 0.48
CA LEU A 282 -8.83 9.29 0.97
C LEU A 282 -8.05 10.61 1.02
N GLU A 283 -8.67 11.68 0.56
CA GLU A 283 -8.15 13.04 0.72
C GLU A 283 -9.17 13.95 1.39
N LYS A 284 -8.68 14.82 2.27
CA LYS A 284 -9.49 15.82 2.96
C LYS A 284 -9.79 16.97 2.00
N ASP A 285 -11.07 17.25 1.79
CA ASP A 285 -11.50 18.37 0.95
C ASP A 285 -11.40 19.73 1.69
N LYS A 286 -11.78 20.81 1.00
CA LYS A 286 -11.78 22.17 1.56
C LYS A 286 -12.76 22.40 2.71
N ASP A 287 -13.75 21.51 2.85
CA ASP A 287 -14.75 21.51 3.91
C ASP A 287 -14.35 20.59 5.07
N ASP A 288 -13.09 20.13 5.08
CA ASP A 288 -12.51 19.25 6.09
C ASP A 288 -13.08 17.81 6.07
N VAL A 289 -13.64 17.39 4.92
CA VAL A 289 -14.30 16.09 4.75
C VAL A 289 -13.45 15.16 3.89
N PHE A 290 -13.15 13.97 4.41
CA PHE A 290 -12.51 12.91 3.63
C PHE A 290 -13.41 12.41 2.49
N ARG A 291 -12.85 12.39 1.27
CA ARG A 291 -13.43 11.82 0.05
C ARG A 291 -12.46 10.85 -0.59
N ILE A 292 -12.99 9.89 -1.34
CA ILE A 292 -12.19 8.96 -2.13
C ILE A 292 -11.57 9.75 -3.30
N ALA A 293 -10.25 9.88 -3.30
CA ALA A 293 -9.47 10.48 -4.36
C ALA A 293 -9.08 9.44 -5.41
N ASP A 294 -8.70 8.23 -4.97
CA ASP A 294 -8.36 7.11 -5.85
C ASP A 294 -8.90 5.78 -5.31
N TRP A 295 -9.19 4.86 -6.23
CA TRP A 295 -9.71 3.53 -5.93
C TRP A 295 -9.16 2.50 -6.92
N THR A 296 -8.36 1.57 -6.42
CA THR A 296 -7.86 0.42 -7.16
C THR A 296 -8.44 -0.86 -6.57
N GLN A 297 -8.90 -1.79 -7.42
CA GLN A 297 -9.52 -3.04 -6.98
C GLN A 297 -9.02 -4.24 -7.78
N ASN A 298 -8.64 -5.30 -7.06
CA ASN A 298 -8.17 -6.59 -7.60
C ASN A 298 -9.14 -7.74 -7.21
#